data_AF-A0A365D0A5-F1
#
_entry.id   AF-A0A365D0A5-F1
#
_cell.length_a   1.000
_cell.length_b   1.000
_cell.length_c   1.000
_cell.angle_alpha   90.00
_cell.angle_beta   90.00
_cell.angle_gamma   90.00
#
_symmetry.space_group_name_H-M   'P 1'
#
loop_
_entity.id
_entity.type
_entity.pdbx_description
1 polymer ?
#
loop_
_entity_poly.entity_id
_entity_poly.type
_entity_poly.pdbx_seq_one_letter_code
_entity_poly.pdbx_strand_id
1 'polypeptide(L)'
;MSSHMPEPPPSAAHVKADNASLGELLGDVTRDLSTLMRQEVDLAKAELKQTATRAGKGSGMLAGAGVGGHFVLLFLSLALMFALGAVMPLGWSALITAVVWAIIAAVLASMGRKELKQIKGMPQTGETLSEIPPTLKPGEVNR
;
A
#
# COMPACT_ATOMS: atom_id res chain seq x y z
N MET A 1 6.76 -18.12 68.55
CA MET A 1 7.88 -18.41 67.63
C MET A 1 7.75 -17.49 66.43
N SER A 2 8.49 -16.37 66.42
CA SER A 2 8.52 -15.45 65.28
C SER A 2 9.62 -15.90 64.33
N SER A 3 9.22 -16.43 63.17
CA SER A 3 10.09 -16.88 62.10
C SER A 3 10.85 -15.70 61.48
N HIS A 4 12.14 -15.64 61.74
CA HIS A 4 13.06 -14.70 61.12
C HIS A 4 13.29 -15.16 59.66
N MET A 5 12.68 -14.49 58.68
CA MET A 5 13.07 -14.68 57.27
C MET A 5 14.39 -13.94 57.03
N PRO A 6 15.43 -14.60 56.49
CA PRO A 6 16.65 -13.91 56.06
C PRO A 6 16.29 -12.91 54.95
N GLU A 7 16.73 -11.67 55.08
CA GLU A 7 16.62 -10.72 53.97
C GLU A 7 17.42 -11.25 52.76
N PRO A 8 16.85 -11.20 51.54
CA PRO A 8 17.58 -11.58 50.35
C PRO A 8 18.79 -10.65 50.18
N PRO A 9 19.94 -11.17 49.72
CA PRO A 9 21.13 -10.35 49.51
C PRO A 9 20.82 -9.20 48.54
N PRO A 10 21.40 -8.01 48.76
CA PRO A 10 21.16 -6.84 47.92
C PRO A 10 21.48 -7.17 46.46
N SER A 11 20.55 -6.83 45.57
CA SER A 11 20.72 -7.01 44.12
C SER A 11 21.99 -6.28 43.66
N ALA A 12 22.72 -6.87 42.70
CA ALA A 12 23.91 -6.24 42.13
C ALA A 12 23.66 -4.82 41.59
N ALA A 13 22.42 -4.52 41.21
CA ALA A 13 21.98 -3.17 40.83
C ALA A 13 21.99 -2.17 42.01
N HIS A 14 21.60 -2.60 43.22
CA HIS A 14 21.64 -1.77 44.43
C HIS A 14 23.07 -1.49 44.87
N VAL A 15 23.93 -2.52 44.87
CA VAL A 15 25.35 -2.37 45.23
C VAL A 15 26.10 -1.49 44.23
N LYS A 16 25.76 -1.55 42.94
CA LYS A 16 26.33 -0.65 41.92
C LYS A 16 25.81 0.78 42.08
N ALA A 17 24.54 0.97 42.41
CA ALA A 17 23.96 2.31 42.62
C ALA A 17 24.58 3.04 43.82
N ASP A 18 24.90 2.32 44.91
CA ASP A 18 25.53 2.90 46.10
C ASP A 18 27.02 3.29 45.87
N ASN A 19 27.68 2.69 44.86
CA ASN A 19 29.09 2.91 44.55
C ASN A 19 29.35 3.71 43.26
N ALA A 20 28.34 3.90 42.41
CA ALA A 20 28.47 4.60 41.13
C ALA A 20 28.30 6.11 41.28
N SER A 21 29.10 6.89 40.55
CA SER A 21 28.92 8.34 40.52
C SER A 21 27.64 8.72 39.76
N LEU A 22 27.05 9.89 40.08
CA LEU A 22 25.87 10.40 39.37
C LEU A 22 26.07 10.50 37.85
N GLY A 23 27.29 10.79 37.39
CA GLY A 23 27.62 10.82 35.96
C GLY A 23 27.60 9.44 35.30
N GLU A 24 27.90 8.40 36.06
CA GLU A 24 27.92 7.01 35.60
C GLU A 24 26.50 6.44 35.48
N LEU A 25 25.63 6.75 36.45
CA LEU A 25 24.20 6.43 36.39
C LEU A 25 23.49 7.14 35.22
N LEU A 26 23.80 8.43 35.00
CA LEU A 26 23.24 9.18 33.88
C LEU A 26 23.73 8.66 32.52
N GLY A 27 25.00 8.22 32.46
CA GLY A 27 25.58 7.55 31.30
C GLY A 27 24.90 6.22 30.98
N ASP A 28 24.66 5.39 32.00
CA ASP A 28 23.95 4.10 31.86
C ASP A 28 22.51 4.31 31.37
N VAL A 29 21.76 5.26 31.96
CA VAL A 29 20.39 5.59 31.52
C VAL A 29 20.37 6.10 30.08
N THR A 30 21.29 6.98 29.70
CA THR A 30 21.38 7.49 28.33
C THR A 30 21.69 6.37 27.34
N ARG A 31 22.54 5.41 27.73
CA ARG A 31 22.88 4.24 26.92
C ARG A 31 21.69 3.29 26.76
N ASP A 32 20.91 3.09 27.81
CA ASP A 32 19.71 2.26 27.78
C ASP A 32 18.62 2.89 26.90
N LEU A 33 18.40 4.21 27.01
CA LEU A 33 17.49 4.95 26.12
C LEU A 33 17.93 4.87 24.65
N SER A 34 19.22 5.01 24.38
CA SER A 34 19.78 4.87 23.02
C SER A 34 19.56 3.46 22.47
N THR A 35 19.67 2.44 23.34
CA THR A 35 19.42 1.04 22.99
C THR A 35 17.94 0.80 22.66
N LEU A 36 17.02 1.32 23.48
CA LEU A 36 15.58 1.23 23.25
C LEU A 36 15.17 1.93 21.95
N MET A 37 15.67 3.15 21.71
CA MET A 37 15.42 3.87 20.46
C MET A 37 15.87 3.07 19.24
N ARG A 38 17.05 2.43 19.30
CA ARG A 38 17.52 1.58 18.21
C ARG A 38 16.62 0.36 18.02
N GLN A 39 16.17 -0.26 19.10
CA GLN A 39 15.23 -1.39 19.05
C GLN A 39 13.89 -1.00 18.43
N GLU A 40 13.33 0.15 18.78
CA GLU A 40 12.07 0.63 18.22
C GLU A 40 12.20 0.90 16.71
N VAL A 41 13.32 1.47 16.29
CA VAL A 41 13.64 1.66 14.86
C VAL A 41 13.80 0.31 14.15
N ASP A 42 14.49 -0.65 14.76
CA ASP A 42 14.70 -1.97 14.17
C ASP A 42 13.39 -2.77 14.09
N LEU A 43 12.51 -2.63 15.09
CA LEU A 43 11.16 -3.19 15.09
C LEU A 43 10.30 -2.55 14.00
N ALA A 44 10.24 -1.22 13.94
CA ALA A 44 9.51 -0.50 12.90
C ALA A 44 10.00 -0.90 11.49
N LYS A 45 11.33 -1.03 11.29
CA LYS A 45 11.88 -1.55 10.04
C LYS A 45 11.41 -2.98 9.75
N ALA A 46 11.38 -3.85 10.75
CA ALA A 46 10.92 -5.23 10.58
C ALA A 46 9.43 -5.27 10.19
N GLU A 47 8.57 -4.50 10.85
CA GLU A 47 7.15 -4.39 10.54
C GLU A 47 6.90 -3.79 9.15
N LEU A 48 7.64 -2.74 8.78
CA LEU A 48 7.58 -2.15 7.45
C LEU A 48 8.00 -3.16 6.38
N LYS A 49 9.10 -3.90 6.60
CA LYS A 49 9.55 -4.94 5.66
C LYS A 49 8.53 -6.07 5.52
N GLN A 50 7.95 -6.52 6.62
CA GLN A 50 6.90 -7.54 6.60
C GLN A 50 5.66 -7.05 5.86
N THR A 51 5.23 -5.83 6.12
CA THR A 51 4.08 -5.19 5.46
C THR A 51 4.34 -5.01 3.97
N ALA A 52 5.50 -4.47 3.59
CA ALA A 52 5.91 -4.30 2.20
C ALA A 52 5.98 -5.64 1.46
N THR A 53 6.48 -6.69 2.10
CA THR A 53 6.55 -8.04 1.49
C THR A 53 5.16 -8.62 1.27
N ARG A 54 4.26 -8.50 2.26
CA ARG A 54 2.87 -8.97 2.13
C ARG A 54 2.10 -8.19 1.07
N ALA A 55 2.21 -6.87 1.09
CA ALA A 55 1.63 -6.00 0.09
C ALA A 55 2.20 -6.30 -1.31
N GLY A 56 3.52 -6.44 -1.44
CA GLY A 56 4.18 -6.77 -2.69
C GLY A 56 3.74 -8.13 -3.26
N LYS A 57 3.64 -9.16 -2.42
CA LYS A 57 3.11 -10.46 -2.83
C LYS A 57 1.65 -10.39 -3.26
N GLY A 58 0.81 -9.68 -2.49
CA GLY A 58 -0.60 -9.48 -2.81
C GLY A 58 -0.80 -8.74 -4.13
N SER A 59 -0.13 -7.61 -4.30
CA SER A 59 -0.14 -6.84 -5.56
C SER A 59 0.40 -7.64 -6.73
N GLY A 60 1.47 -8.43 -6.53
CA GLY A 60 2.01 -9.32 -7.56
C GLY A 60 1.03 -10.42 -7.98
N MET A 61 0.32 -11.03 -7.01
CA MET A 61 -0.73 -12.01 -7.29
C MET A 61 -1.89 -11.39 -8.05
N LEU A 62 -2.34 -10.18 -7.70
CA LEU A 62 -3.39 -9.49 -8.42
C LEU A 62 -2.96 -9.10 -9.84
N ALA A 63 -1.73 -8.62 -10.03
CA ALA A 63 -1.19 -8.36 -11.36
C ALA A 63 -1.15 -9.64 -12.21
N GLY A 64 -0.65 -10.75 -11.63
CA GLY A 64 -0.64 -12.06 -12.28
C GLY A 64 -2.06 -12.56 -12.63
N ALA A 65 -3.02 -12.38 -11.72
CA ALA A 65 -4.42 -12.73 -11.96
C ALA A 65 -5.04 -11.86 -13.08
N GLY A 66 -4.67 -10.58 -13.18
CA GLY A 66 -5.09 -9.71 -14.28
C GLY A 66 -4.58 -10.22 -15.64
N VAL A 67 -3.29 -10.56 -15.73
CA VAL A 67 -2.69 -11.12 -16.95
C VAL A 67 -3.31 -12.49 -17.28
N GLY A 68 -3.42 -13.38 -16.29
CA GLY A 68 -4.04 -14.70 -16.47
C GLY A 68 -5.50 -14.60 -16.91
N GLY A 69 -6.28 -13.71 -16.28
CA GLY A 69 -7.65 -13.42 -16.66
C GLY A 69 -7.76 -12.88 -18.09
N HIS A 70 -6.83 -12.04 -18.53
CA HIS A 70 -6.78 -11.57 -19.91
C HIS A 70 -6.59 -12.72 -20.91
N PHE A 71 -5.68 -13.66 -20.64
CA PHE A 71 -5.50 -14.84 -21.49
C PHE A 71 -6.72 -15.76 -21.49
N VAL A 72 -7.36 -15.96 -20.35
CA VAL A 72 -8.62 -16.74 -20.27
C VAL A 72 -9.68 -16.11 -21.16
N LEU A 73 -9.87 -14.78 -21.11
CA LEU A 73 -10.81 -14.06 -21.96
C LEU A 73 -10.46 -14.19 -23.45
N LEU A 74 -9.17 -14.10 -23.80
CA LEU A 74 -8.69 -14.30 -25.17
C LEU A 74 -9.05 -15.71 -25.68
N PHE A 75 -8.72 -16.75 -24.93
CA PHE A 75 -9.00 -18.13 -25.32
C PHE A 75 -10.50 -18.44 -25.37
N LEU A 76 -11.30 -17.90 -24.44
CA LEU A 76 -12.76 -18.01 -24.50
C LEU A 76 -13.33 -17.33 -25.74
N SER A 77 -12.77 -16.21 -26.17
CA SER A 77 -13.19 -15.51 -27.39
C SER A 77 -12.91 -16.34 -28.63
N LEU A 78 -11.73 -16.94 -28.72
CA LEU A 78 -11.38 -17.85 -29.81
C LEU A 78 -12.26 -19.10 -29.79
N ALA A 79 -12.46 -19.70 -28.61
CA ALA A 79 -13.31 -20.87 -28.45
C ALA A 79 -14.75 -20.58 -28.87
N LEU A 80 -15.32 -19.43 -28.47
CA LEU A 80 -16.65 -19.00 -28.89
C LEU A 80 -16.71 -18.82 -30.41
N MET A 81 -15.71 -18.16 -31.00
CA MET A 81 -15.64 -17.94 -32.43
C MET A 81 -15.53 -19.27 -33.21
N PHE A 82 -14.71 -20.22 -32.76
CA PHE A 82 -14.62 -21.53 -33.42
C PHE A 82 -15.88 -22.38 -33.20
N ALA A 83 -16.48 -22.34 -32.01
CA ALA A 83 -17.71 -23.06 -31.71
C ALA A 83 -18.88 -22.59 -32.59
N LEU A 84 -19.06 -21.27 -32.73
CA LEU A 84 -20.04 -20.72 -33.67
C LEU A 84 -19.63 -21.01 -35.12
N GLY A 85 -18.33 -20.93 -35.44
CA GLY A 85 -17.79 -21.26 -36.76
C GLY A 85 -18.05 -22.70 -37.21
N ALA A 86 -18.34 -23.62 -36.28
CA ALA A 86 -18.72 -24.99 -36.60
C ALA A 86 -20.15 -25.11 -37.17
N VAL A 87 -21.01 -24.11 -36.92
CA VAL A 87 -22.42 -24.11 -37.35
C VAL A 87 -22.76 -22.98 -38.34
N MET A 88 -21.87 -22.01 -38.55
CA MET A 88 -22.04 -20.90 -39.50
C MET A 88 -20.69 -20.44 -40.08
N PRO A 89 -20.66 -19.64 -41.16
CA PRO A 89 -19.41 -19.12 -41.71
C PRO A 89 -18.59 -18.33 -40.68
N LEU A 90 -17.28 -18.53 -40.68
CA LEU A 90 -16.37 -17.96 -39.66
C LEU A 90 -16.46 -16.43 -39.55
N GLY A 91 -16.74 -15.73 -40.66
CA GLY A 91 -16.95 -14.27 -40.65
C GLY A 91 -18.14 -13.83 -39.79
N TRP A 92 -19.27 -14.54 -39.85
CA TRP A 92 -20.45 -14.24 -39.03
C TRP A 92 -20.21 -14.58 -37.56
N SER A 93 -19.50 -15.68 -37.31
CA SER A 93 -19.07 -16.04 -35.96
C SER A 93 -18.18 -14.96 -35.32
N ALA A 94 -17.19 -14.46 -36.06
CA ALA A 94 -16.32 -13.38 -35.61
C ALA A 94 -17.12 -12.10 -35.32
N LEU A 95 -18.09 -11.76 -36.17
CA LEU A 95 -18.97 -10.61 -35.98
C LEU A 95 -19.81 -10.73 -34.70
N ILE A 96 -20.44 -11.88 -34.46
CA ILE A 96 -21.23 -12.12 -33.24
C ILE A 96 -20.32 -12.01 -32.00
N THR A 97 -19.13 -12.62 -32.05
CA THR A 97 -18.16 -12.56 -30.95
C THR A 97 -17.74 -11.11 -30.66
N ALA A 98 -17.53 -10.30 -31.71
CA ALA A 98 -17.22 -8.88 -31.56
C ALA A 98 -18.38 -8.08 -30.95
N VAL A 99 -19.62 -8.37 -31.34
CA VAL A 99 -20.81 -7.72 -30.74
C VAL A 99 -20.95 -8.05 -29.25
N VAL A 100 -20.70 -9.30 -28.86
CA VAL A 100 -20.69 -9.70 -27.44
C VAL A 100 -19.67 -8.88 -26.65
N TRP A 101 -18.45 -8.73 -27.17
CA TRP A 101 -17.42 -7.90 -26.55
C TRP A 101 -17.78 -6.41 -26.51
N ALA A 102 -18.41 -5.88 -27.56
CA ALA A 102 -18.88 -4.50 -27.59
C ALA A 102 -19.90 -4.23 -26.48
N ILE A 103 -20.82 -5.16 -26.23
CA ILE A 103 -21.81 -5.06 -25.14
C ILE A 103 -21.09 -5.10 -23.77
N ILE A 104 -20.19 -6.06 -23.56
CA ILE A 104 -19.41 -6.16 -22.31
C ILE A 104 -18.64 -4.85 -22.06
N ALA A 105 -17.95 -4.34 -23.08
CA ALA A 105 -17.20 -3.10 -23.00
C ALA A 105 -18.09 -1.89 -22.68
N ALA A 106 -19.27 -1.78 -23.30
CA ALA A 106 -20.23 -0.71 -23.01
C ALA A 106 -20.72 -0.75 -21.57
N VAL A 107 -21.02 -1.94 -21.03
CA VAL A 107 -21.43 -2.12 -19.63
C VAL A 107 -20.29 -1.75 -18.68
N LEU A 108 -19.08 -2.28 -18.89
CA LEU A 108 -17.92 -1.98 -18.06
C LEU A 108 -17.56 -0.48 -18.09
N ALA A 109 -17.59 0.15 -19.26
CA ALA A 109 -17.35 1.58 -19.39
C ALA A 109 -18.42 2.40 -18.65
N SER A 110 -19.69 1.98 -18.71
CA SER A 110 -20.79 2.62 -17.98
C SER A 110 -20.62 2.50 -16.46
N MET A 111 -20.27 1.30 -15.95
CA MET A 111 -20.01 1.07 -14.53
C MET A 111 -18.79 1.84 -14.06
N GLY A 112 -17.66 1.77 -14.78
CA GLY A 112 -16.46 2.52 -14.45
C GLY A 112 -16.71 4.03 -14.41
N ARG A 113 -17.47 4.58 -15.36
CA ARG A 113 -17.88 5.99 -15.33
C ARG A 113 -18.74 6.32 -14.11
N LYS A 114 -19.61 5.42 -13.64
CA LYS A 114 -20.42 5.63 -12.43
C LYS A 114 -19.55 5.64 -11.18
N GLU A 115 -18.65 4.67 -11.03
CA GLU A 115 -17.73 4.59 -9.90
C GLU A 115 -16.83 5.84 -9.83
N LEU A 116 -16.24 6.24 -10.96
CA LEU A 116 -15.41 7.45 -11.03
C LEU A 116 -16.19 8.73 -10.66
N LYS A 117 -17.48 8.81 -11.01
CA LYS A 117 -18.34 9.93 -10.60
C LYS A 117 -18.71 9.92 -9.12
N GLN A 118 -18.69 8.76 -8.47
CA GLN A 118 -19.00 8.62 -7.04
C GLN A 118 -17.79 8.92 -6.15
N ILE A 119 -16.57 8.88 -6.68
CA ILE A 119 -15.37 9.32 -5.98
C ILE A 119 -15.46 10.86 -5.80
N LYS A 120 -16.01 11.28 -4.64
CA LYS A 120 -16.00 12.68 -4.19
C LYS A 120 -14.56 13.20 -4.20
N GLY A 121 -14.28 14.19 -5.05
CA GLY A 121 -13.00 14.88 -5.07
C GLY A 121 -12.13 14.67 -6.31
N MET A 122 -12.63 14.04 -7.38
CA MET A 122 -11.98 14.21 -8.68
C MET A 122 -12.15 15.68 -9.10
N PRO A 123 -11.07 16.48 -9.20
CA PRO A 123 -11.19 17.84 -9.69
C PRO A 123 -11.74 17.75 -11.11
N GLN A 124 -12.91 18.34 -11.37
CA GLN A 124 -13.46 18.40 -12.73
C GLN A 124 -12.70 19.39 -13.62
N THR A 125 -11.44 19.69 -13.28
CA THR A 125 -10.83 20.97 -13.54
C THR A 125 -9.46 20.82 -14.15
N GLY A 126 -9.45 20.42 -15.43
CA GLY A 126 -8.49 20.99 -16.37
C GLY A 126 -8.73 22.50 -16.57
N GLU A 127 -9.95 22.99 -16.30
CA GLU A 127 -10.33 24.41 -16.42
C GLU A 127 -9.84 25.30 -15.26
N THR A 128 -9.81 24.84 -14.01
CA THR A 128 -9.28 25.66 -12.88
C THR A 128 -7.76 25.85 -12.93
N LEU A 129 -7.03 24.99 -13.65
CA LEU A 129 -5.60 25.21 -13.88
C LEU A 129 -5.33 26.33 -14.90
N SER A 130 -6.33 26.69 -15.73
CA SER A 130 -6.27 27.85 -16.64
C SER A 130 -6.71 29.16 -15.97
N GLU A 131 -7.25 29.10 -14.75
CA GLU A 131 -7.66 30.25 -13.95
C GLU A 131 -6.61 30.69 -12.92
N ILE A 132 -5.36 30.21 -13.00
CA ILE A 132 -4.26 30.79 -12.22
C ILE A 132 -4.02 32.20 -12.78
N PRO A 133 -4.38 33.28 -12.03
CA PRO A 133 -4.26 34.64 -12.53
C PRO A 133 -2.78 34.99 -12.72
N PRO A 134 -2.42 35.87 -13.67
CA PRO A 134 -1.04 36.31 -13.89
C PRO A 134 -0.44 37.12 -12.72
N THR A 135 -1.10 37.18 -11.56
CA THR A 135 -0.66 37.88 -10.35
C THR A 135 0.34 37.09 -9.51
N LEU A 136 0.64 35.84 -9.85
CA LEU A 136 1.84 35.15 -9.34
C LEU A 136 3.08 35.52 -10.15
N LYS A 137 3.32 36.83 -10.30
CA LYS A 137 4.65 37.41 -10.54
C LYS A 137 5.18 37.96 -9.22
N PRO A 138 5.97 37.20 -8.45
CA PRO A 138 6.79 37.77 -7.39
C PRO A 138 7.90 38.59 -8.08
N GLY A 139 7.89 39.92 -7.97
CA GLY A 139 9.08 40.68 -8.36
C GLY A 139 8.96 42.14 -8.75
N GLU A 140 7.77 42.75 -8.80
CA GLU A 140 7.68 44.21 -9.06
C GLU A 140 6.96 44.93 -7.93
N VAL A 141 7.63 45.02 -6.78
CA VAL A 141 7.36 46.08 -5.80
C VAL A 141 8.66 46.83 -5.52
N ASN A 142 8.64 48.09 -5.96
CA ASN A 142 9.48 49.24 -5.61
C ASN A 142 10.95 49.30 -6.03
N ARG A 143 11.19 50.14 -7.04
CA ARG A 143 12.18 51.23 -6.95
C ARG A 143 11.45 52.55 -6.74
#